data_AF-A0A9E5QLF9-F1
#
_entry.id   AF-A0A9E5QLF9-F1
#
_cell.length_a   1.000
_cell.length_b   1.000
_cell.length_c   1.000
_cell.angle_alpha   90.00
_cell.angle_beta   90.00
_cell.angle_gamma   90.00
#
_symmetry.space_group_name_H-M   'P 1'
#
loop_
_entity.id
_entity.type
_entity.pdbx_description
1 polymer ?
#
loop_
_entity_poly.entity_id
_entity_poly.type
_entity_poly.pdbx_seq_one_letter_code
_entity_poly.pdbx_strand_id
1 'polypeptide(L)'
;MLTQRIAWILWPAFLVACGMEFVFFSLFDPEDLSLFGQPLEASRMTIYSVGFFVFWLMGAASSYLTCFLQRSPWEVNRCPLPATERPEGCPKREGPCCE
;
A
#
# COMPACT_ATOMS: atom_id res chain seq x y z
N MET A 1 -15.74 2.10 1.91
CA MET A 1 -14.68 2.71 1.08
C MET A 1 -13.28 2.26 1.49
N LEU A 2 -12.81 2.51 2.73
CA LEU A 2 -11.44 2.13 3.14
C LEU A 2 -11.18 0.61 3.06
N THR A 3 -12.11 -0.21 3.56
CA THR A 3 -12.00 -1.69 3.52
C THR A 3 -11.90 -2.23 2.09
N GLN A 4 -12.65 -1.65 1.13
CA GLN A 4 -12.57 -2.03 -0.29
C GLN A 4 -11.20 -1.68 -0.89
N ARG A 5 -10.68 -0.48 -0.59
CA ARG A 5 -9.34 -0.06 -1.04
C ARG A 5 -8.24 -0.96 -0.48
N ILE A 6 -8.35 -1.37 0.80
CA ILE A 6 -7.41 -2.30 1.42
C ILE A 6 -7.46 -3.67 0.73
N ALA A 7 -8.65 -4.20 0.44
CA ALA A 7 -8.80 -5.47 -0.27
C ALA A 7 -8.19 -5.40 -1.68
N TRP A 8 -8.36 -4.29 -2.41
CA TRP A 8 -7.76 -4.08 -3.74
C TRP A 8 -6.24 -4.01 -3.74
N ILE A 9 -5.63 -3.67 -2.60
CA ILE A 9 -4.17 -3.64 -2.44
C ILE A 9 -3.66 -5.02 -2.01
N LEU A 10 -4.21 -5.55 -0.91
CA LEU A 10 -3.68 -6.75 -0.27
C LEU A 10 -3.91 -8.02 -1.08
N TRP A 11 -5.05 -8.14 -1.77
CA TRP A 11 -5.42 -9.36 -2.49
C TRP A 11 -4.55 -9.63 -3.73
N PRO A 12 -4.34 -8.67 -4.66
CA PRO A 12 -3.42 -8.88 -5.77
C PRO A 12 -1.97 -9.03 -5.30
N ALA A 13 -1.55 -8.27 -4.28
CA ALA A 13 -0.22 -8.41 -3.69
C ALA A 13 0.03 -9.82 -3.15
N PHE A 14 -0.98 -10.44 -2.52
CA PHE A 14 -0.90 -11.81 -2.00
C PHE A 14 -0.64 -12.81 -3.12
N LEU A 15 -1.38 -12.72 -4.23
CA LEU A 15 -1.21 -13.61 -5.38
C LEU A 15 0.19 -13.48 -6.01
N VAL A 16 0.67 -12.24 -6.15
CA VAL A 16 2.03 -11.98 -6.64
C VAL A 16 3.08 -12.53 -5.68
N ALA A 17 2.87 -12.37 -4.37
CA ALA A 17 3.78 -12.93 -3.36
C ALA A 17 3.85 -14.46 -3.43
N CYS A 18 2.72 -15.15 -3.59
CA CYS A 18 2.72 -16.60 -3.82
C CYS A 18 3.54 -16.98 -5.06
N GLY A 19 3.36 -16.29 -6.18
CA GLY A 19 4.13 -16.54 -7.40
C GLY A 19 5.63 -16.29 -7.22
N MET A 20 5.98 -15.17 -6.59
CA MET A 20 7.37 -14.80 -6.29
C MET A 20 8.04 -15.78 -5.34
N GLU A 21 7.32 -16.26 -4.32
CA GLU A 21 7.81 -17.27 -3.38
C GLU A 21 8.23 -18.54 -4.12
N PHE A 22 7.38 -19.08 -5.00
CA PHE A 22 7.70 -20.26 -5.79
C PHE A 22 8.89 -20.02 -6.72
N VAL A 23 8.92 -18.89 -7.42
CA VAL A 23 10.02 -18.58 -8.35
C VAL A 23 11.34 -18.40 -7.59
N PHE A 24 11.36 -17.59 -6.54
CA PHE A 24 12.56 -17.27 -5.78
C PHE A 24 13.15 -18.53 -5.16
N PHE A 25 12.36 -19.30 -4.40
CA PHE A 25 12.88 -20.50 -3.73
C PHE A 25 13.03 -21.72 -4.65
N SER A 26 12.56 -21.66 -5.90
CA SER A 26 13.00 -22.62 -6.93
C SER A 26 14.43 -22.37 -7.42
N LEU A 27 14.91 -21.13 -7.28
CA LEU A 27 16.25 -20.71 -7.72
C LEU A 27 17.26 -20.65 -6.56
N PHE A 28 16.79 -20.37 -5.35
CA PHE A 28 17.62 -20.21 -4.16
C PHE A 28 17.20 -21.22 -3.08
N ASP A 29 18.14 -22.04 -2.59
CA ASP A 29 17.85 -22.93 -1.46
C ASP A 29 17.68 -22.08 -0.19
N PRO A 30 16.59 -22.26 0.58
CA PRO A 30 16.41 -21.56 1.84
C PRO A 30 17.56 -21.77 2.83
N GLU A 31 18.19 -22.95 2.88
CA GLU A 31 19.27 -23.25 3.83
C GLU A 31 20.59 -22.57 3.50
N ASP A 32 20.78 -22.17 2.24
CA ASP A 32 21.99 -21.47 1.79
C ASP A 32 21.90 -19.95 2.04
N LEU A 33 20.78 -19.44 2.55
CA LEU A 33 20.63 -18.03 2.88
C LEU A 33 21.45 -17.68 4.13
N SER A 34 22.35 -16.71 3.97
CA SER A 34 23.14 -16.12 5.05
C SER A 34 22.74 -14.67 5.29
N LEU A 35 22.60 -14.31 6.56
CA LEU A 35 22.29 -12.95 7.01
C LEU A 35 23.56 -12.36 7.63
N PHE A 36 24.06 -11.26 7.06
CA PHE A 36 25.32 -10.63 7.48
C PHE A 36 26.54 -11.58 7.48
N GLY A 37 26.56 -12.56 6.57
CA GLY A 37 27.64 -13.54 6.47
C GLY A 37 27.60 -14.65 7.51
N GLN A 38 26.54 -14.74 8.32
CA GLN A 38 26.27 -15.89 9.19
C GLN A 38 25.13 -16.72 8.58
N PRO A 39 25.24 -18.07 8.57
CA PRO A 39 24.14 -18.91 8.14
C PRO A 39 22.92 -18.66 9.02
N LEU A 40 21.74 -18.56 8.41
CA LEU A 40 20.50 -18.47 9.19
C LEU A 40 20.24 -19.82 9.87
N GLU A 41 20.41 -19.87 11.19
CA GLU A 41 19.90 -20.97 12.00
C GLU A 41 18.39 -20.85 12.20
N ALA A 42 17.65 -20.94 11.10
CA ALA A 42 16.20 -20.90 11.07
C ALA A 42 15.67 -22.15 10.35
N SER A 43 14.50 -22.64 10.78
CA SER A 43 13.86 -23.73 10.06
C SER A 43 13.50 -23.30 8.64
N ARG A 44 13.52 -24.23 7.68
CA ARG A 44 13.06 -23.99 6.30
C ARG A 44 11.69 -23.30 6.25
N MET A 45 10.75 -23.76 7.10
CA MET A 45 9.40 -23.17 7.21
C MET A 45 9.43 -21.70 7.63
N THR A 46 10.35 -21.32 8.54
CA THR A 46 10.51 -19.93 8.97
C THR A 46 10.99 -19.06 7.81
N ILE A 47 11.96 -19.55 7.04
CA ILE A 47 12.52 -18.81 5.91
C ILE A 47 11.47 -18.57 4.83
N TYR A 48 10.69 -19.61 4.45
CA TYR A 48 9.59 -19.47 3.51
C TYR A 48 8.54 -18.47 4.00
N SER A 49 8.13 -18.59 5.26
CA SER A 49 7.12 -17.69 5.84
C SER A 49 7.59 -16.22 5.79
N VAL A 50 8.83 -15.97 6.19
CA VAL A 50 9.42 -14.62 6.15
C VAL A 50 9.53 -14.11 4.70
N GLY A 51 10.03 -14.94 3.77
CA GLY A 51 10.10 -14.61 2.35
C GLY A 51 8.74 -14.19 1.78
N PHE A 52 7.71 -14.99 2.04
CA PHE A 52 6.35 -14.70 1.64
C PHE A 52 5.86 -13.34 2.16
N PHE A 53 6.06 -13.06 3.46
CA PHE A 53 5.66 -11.77 4.05
C PHE A 53 6.45 -10.60 3.47
N VAL A 54 7.74 -10.77 3.19
CA VAL A 54 8.57 -9.73 2.54
C VAL A 54 8.03 -9.44 1.14
N PHE A 55 7.83 -10.45 0.30
CA PHE A 55 7.27 -10.25 -1.05
C PHE A 55 5.86 -9.64 -1.00
N TRP A 56 5.02 -10.09 -0.07
CA TRP A 56 3.67 -9.57 0.09
C TRP A 56 3.66 -8.10 0.52
N LEU A 57 4.48 -7.73 1.50
CA LEU A 57 4.60 -6.34 1.96
C LEU A 57 5.18 -5.43 0.89
N MET A 58 6.16 -5.88 0.11
CA MET A 58 6.68 -5.11 -1.03
C MET A 58 5.60 -4.86 -2.09
N GLY A 59 4.84 -5.88 -2.47
CA GLY A 59 3.72 -5.74 -3.42
C GLY A 59 2.61 -4.83 -2.89
N ALA A 60 2.28 -4.96 -1.60
CA ALA A 60 1.30 -4.11 -0.93
C ALA A 60 1.78 -2.65 -0.85
N ALA A 61 3.06 -2.40 -0.55
CA ALA A 61 3.65 -1.07 -0.50
C ALA A 61 3.65 -0.38 -1.87
N SER A 62 4.00 -1.11 -2.94
CA SER A 62 3.95 -0.60 -4.32
C SER A 62 2.53 -0.20 -4.73
N SER A 63 1.56 -1.07 -4.48
CA SER A 63 0.14 -0.82 -4.75
C SER A 63 -0.41 0.33 -3.91
N TYR A 64 -0.04 0.39 -2.62
CA TYR A 64 -0.40 1.50 -1.74
C TYR A 64 0.14 2.83 -2.25
N LEU A 65 1.42 2.89 -2.65
CA LEU A 65 2.02 4.10 -3.19
C LEU A 65 1.31 4.55 -4.47
N THR A 66 0.97 3.60 -5.35
CA THR A 66 0.18 3.88 -6.56
C THR A 66 -1.17 4.50 -6.20
N CYS A 67 -1.93 3.90 -5.28
CA CYS A 67 -3.20 4.45 -4.82
C CYS A 67 -3.05 5.80 -4.10
N PHE A 68 -1.93 6.02 -3.41
CA PHE A 68 -1.63 7.28 -2.75
C PHE A 68 -1.40 8.41 -3.77
N LEU A 69 -0.61 8.14 -4.81
CA LEU A 69 -0.32 9.10 -5.88
C LEU A 69 -1.53 9.39 -6.77
N GLN A 70 -2.46 8.45 -6.90
CA GLN A 70 -3.72 8.64 -7.63
C GLN A 70 -4.74 9.52 -6.88
N ARG A 71 -4.47 9.91 -5.63
CA ARG A 71 -5.39 10.77 -4.87
C ARG A 71 -5.47 12.13 -5.50
N SER A 72 -6.70 12.56 -5.67
CA SER A 72 -7.00 13.81 -6.34
C SER A 72 -6.85 15.04 -5.43
N PRO A 73 -6.65 16.24 -6.01
CA PRO A 73 -6.64 17.48 -5.23
C PRO A 73 -7.95 17.74 -4.49
N TRP A 74 -9.09 17.24 -4.98
CA TRP A 74 -10.38 17.39 -4.31
C TRP A 74 -10.57 16.44 -3.12
N GLU A 75 -9.91 15.29 -3.11
CA GLU A 75 -9.85 14.40 -1.93
C GLU A 75 -8.86 14.94 -0.88
N VAL A 76 -7.71 15.47 -1.30
CA VAL A 76 -6.64 15.90 -0.39
C VAL A 76 -6.87 17.32 0.15
N ASN A 77 -7.23 18.27 -0.70
CA ASN A 77 -7.39 19.69 -0.36
C ASN A 77 -8.86 20.08 -0.18
N ARG A 78 -9.71 19.17 0.30
CA ARG A 78 -11.14 19.47 0.50
C ARG A 78 -11.29 20.51 1.61
N CYS A 79 -11.91 21.64 1.29
CA CYS A 79 -12.28 22.63 2.31
C CYS A 79 -13.32 22.00 3.25
N PRO A 80 -13.09 21.96 4.57
CA PRO A 80 -14.02 21.37 5.53
C PRO A 80 -15.25 22.26 5.76
N LEU A 81 -15.17 23.55 5.41
CA LEU A 81 -16.27 24.50 5.57
C LEU A 81 -17.31 24.36 4.44
N PRO A 82 -18.62 24.46 4.76
CA PRO A 82 -19.68 24.59 3.77
C PRO A 82 -19.47 25.88 2.96
N ALA A 83 -19.97 25.90 1.72
CA ALA A 83 -19.63 26.96 0.76
C ALA A 83 -20.00 28.38 1.21
N THR A 84 -21.09 28.52 1.97
CA THR A 84 -21.60 29.78 2.52
C THR A 84 -20.77 30.35 3.67
N GLU A 85 -20.11 29.49 4.45
CA GLU A 85 -19.30 29.86 5.62
C GLU A 85 -17.80 30.05 5.27
N ARG A 86 -17.44 29.99 3.99
CA ARG A 86 -16.05 30.19 3.57
C ARG A 86 -15.60 31.63 3.80
N PRO A 87 -14.33 31.85 4.20
CA PRO A 87 -13.80 33.19 4.47
C PRO A 87 -13.81 34.08 3.21
N GLU A 88 -13.85 35.40 3.42
CA GLU A 88 -13.86 36.37 2.34
C GLU A 88 -12.62 36.23 1.46
N GLY A 89 -12.79 36.25 0.13
CA GLY A 89 -11.72 36.03 -0.84
C GLY A 89 -11.47 34.56 -1.21
N CYS A 90 -12.18 33.60 -0.60
CA CYS A 90 -12.09 32.20 -1.05
C CYS A 90 -12.74 32.02 -2.44
N PRO A 91 -12.04 31.47 -3.46
CA PRO A 91 -12.56 31.37 -4.83
C PRO A 91 -13.83 30.54 -4.99
N LYS A 92 -14.18 29.71 -4.00
CA LYS A 92 -15.38 28.86 -4.01
C LYS A 92 -16.39 29.25 -2.93
N ARG A 93 -16.34 30.47 -2.38
CA ARG A 93 -17.37 30.95 -1.45
C ARG A 93 -18.67 31.18 -2.23
N GLU A 94 -19.77 30.62 -1.74
CA GLU A 94 -21.09 31.00 -2.20
C GLU A 94 -21.49 32.28 -1.44
N GLY A 95 -21.84 33.33 -2.18
CA GLY A 95 -22.46 34.51 -1.58
C GLY A 95 -23.83 34.17 -1.01
N PRO A 96 -24.45 35.08 -0.22
CA PRO A 96 -25.84 34.90 0.18
C PRO A 96 -26.69 34.63 -1.08
N CYS A 97 -27.37 33.48 -1.12
CA CYS A 97 -28.30 33.15 -2.21
C CYS A 97 -29.38 34.23 -2.26
N CYS A 98 -29.49 34.91 -3.40
CA CYS A 98 -30.59 35.79 -3.83
C CYS A 98 -31.26 36.63 -2.73
N GLU A 99 -31.02 37.94 -2.75
CA GLU A 99 -32.16 38.86 -2.61
C GLU A 99 -32.92 38.96 -3.94
#